data_AF-A0A3N2E0I4-F1
#
_entry.id   AF-A0A3N2E0I4-F1
#
_cell.length_a   1.000
_cell.length_b   1.000
_cell.length_c   1.000
_cell.angle_alpha   90.00
_cell.angle_beta   90.00
_cell.angle_gamma   90.00
#
_symmetry.space_group_name_H-M   'P 1'
#
loop_
_entity.id
_entity.type
_entity.pdbx_description
1 polymer ?
#
loop_
_entity_poly.entity_id
_entity_poly.type
_entity_poly.pdbx_seq_one_letter_code
_entity_poly.pdbx_strand_id
1 'polypeptide(L)'
;MGWKGTVRSVGAAVRAAERDAKRRARELERQQKEYDKMQELEKAKYEVEVYENHIDVIQSIHKECSDLIDWNKIASSKQPTEPQYSNDNESEARLLLETYNPGFLSRLFRREKKKRSNLSQKIDEAIKEDKECHKSRVSKWEQEVEAWKENTEIAKALLDGKAEAKIEVIESLELFTEISNLGSSLSISVYDNGVLETTINVHGTDIVPNEAKSLLKSGKLSVKNMPKGRFNEIYQDYVCSCVLRVGNELFSAIPDNLIIVTAVDELLNSKTGHLEEAPILSAALSRRGIERLNLEAIDPSDSMANFKHNMLFKKTKGFDRVERIESGELECA
;
A
#
# COMPACT_ATOMS: atom_id res chain seq x y z
N MET A 1 57.81 -64.17 -15.43
CA MET A 1 57.57 -62.70 -15.37
C MET A 1 58.41 -62.12 -14.23
N GLY A 2 59.44 -61.32 -14.53
CA GLY A 2 60.42 -60.87 -13.54
C GLY A 2 60.04 -59.54 -12.88
N TRP A 3 60.27 -59.42 -11.56
CA TRP A 3 59.87 -58.30 -10.70
C TRP A 3 60.22 -56.90 -11.28
N LYS A 4 61.35 -56.75 -11.97
CA LYS A 4 61.75 -55.48 -12.62
C LYS A 4 60.79 -54.99 -13.72
N GLY A 5 60.12 -55.90 -14.45
CA GLY A 5 59.12 -55.55 -15.45
C GLY A 5 57.83 -55.04 -14.81
N THR A 6 57.40 -55.68 -13.72
CA THR A 6 56.25 -55.26 -12.92
C THR A 6 56.47 -53.90 -12.25
N VAL A 7 57.67 -53.60 -11.76
CA VAL A 7 57.98 -52.27 -11.17
C VAL A 7 57.93 -51.16 -12.23
N ARG A 8 58.33 -51.43 -13.47
CA ARG A 8 58.23 -50.46 -14.57
C ARG A 8 56.79 -50.21 -15.02
N SER A 9 55.95 -51.24 -15.08
CA SER A 9 54.53 -51.07 -15.41
C SER A 9 53.78 -50.35 -14.29
N VAL A 10 54.07 -50.66 -13.02
CA VAL A 10 53.53 -49.94 -11.86
C VAL A 10 53.98 -48.47 -11.87
N GLY A 11 55.25 -48.19 -12.12
CA GLY A 11 55.75 -46.80 -12.21
C GLY A 11 55.17 -46.02 -13.40
N ALA A 12 54.89 -46.67 -14.53
CA ALA A 12 54.19 -46.05 -15.66
C ALA A 12 52.71 -45.76 -15.33
N ALA A 13 52.04 -46.67 -14.63
CA ALA A 13 50.68 -46.47 -14.15
C ALA A 13 50.58 -45.32 -13.13
N VAL A 14 51.53 -45.20 -12.21
CA VAL A 14 51.60 -44.07 -11.24
C VAL A 14 51.74 -42.72 -11.97
N ARG A 15 52.65 -42.61 -12.95
CA ARG A 15 52.81 -41.37 -13.73
C ARG A 15 51.62 -41.06 -14.63
N ALA A 16 50.88 -42.07 -15.09
CA ALA A 16 49.61 -41.87 -15.78
C ALA A 16 48.55 -41.30 -14.82
N ALA A 17 48.42 -41.90 -13.64
CA ALA A 17 47.50 -41.44 -12.59
C ALA A 17 47.79 -40.00 -12.13
N GLU A 18 49.07 -39.62 -11.95
CA GLU A 18 49.47 -38.25 -11.60
C GLU A 18 49.09 -37.23 -12.69
N ARG A 19 49.29 -37.59 -13.98
CA ARG A 19 48.90 -36.72 -15.11
C ARG A 19 47.39 -36.55 -15.20
N ASP A 20 46.62 -37.62 -14.99
CA ASP A 20 45.16 -37.56 -14.97
C ASP A 20 44.62 -36.78 -13.77
N ALA A 21 45.25 -36.89 -12.60
CA ALA A 21 44.94 -36.06 -11.43
C ALA A 21 45.19 -34.57 -11.74
N LYS A 22 46.33 -34.23 -12.34
CA LYS A 22 46.66 -32.85 -12.72
C LYS A 22 45.73 -32.30 -13.82
N ARG A 23 45.31 -33.13 -14.77
CA ARG A 23 44.32 -32.76 -15.79
C ARG A 23 42.96 -32.44 -15.16
N ARG A 24 42.46 -33.33 -14.28
CA ARG A 24 41.20 -33.11 -13.54
C ARG A 24 41.25 -31.86 -12.68
N ALA A 25 42.36 -31.61 -11.98
CA ALA A 25 42.53 -30.38 -11.19
C ALA A 25 42.42 -29.11 -12.04
N ARG A 26 43.03 -29.09 -13.23
CA ARG A 26 42.93 -27.94 -14.17
C ARG A 26 41.54 -27.76 -14.75
N GLU A 27 40.84 -28.86 -15.03
CA GLU A 27 39.47 -28.83 -15.52
C GLU A 27 38.52 -28.29 -14.46
N LEU A 28 38.66 -28.75 -13.22
CA LEU A 28 37.93 -28.20 -12.06
C LEU A 28 38.24 -26.71 -11.84
N GLU A 29 39.51 -26.31 -11.93
CA GLU A 29 39.89 -24.89 -11.80
C GLU A 29 39.25 -24.02 -12.90
N ARG A 30 39.16 -24.53 -14.13
CA ARG A 30 38.49 -23.84 -15.24
C ARG A 30 36.98 -23.73 -15.00
N GLN A 31 36.34 -24.82 -14.59
CA GLN A 31 34.92 -24.82 -14.25
C GLN A 31 34.62 -23.85 -13.11
N GLN A 32 35.47 -23.82 -12.08
CA GLN A 32 35.34 -22.86 -10.98
C GLN A 32 35.42 -21.42 -11.47
N LYS A 33 36.42 -21.08 -12.31
CA LYS A 33 36.54 -19.73 -12.88
C LYS A 33 35.34 -19.34 -13.75
N GLU A 34 34.79 -20.27 -14.52
CA GLU A 34 33.60 -20.03 -15.34
C GLU A 34 32.36 -19.81 -14.44
N TYR A 35 32.24 -20.57 -13.35
CA TYR A 35 31.19 -20.42 -12.34
C TYR A 35 31.30 -19.08 -11.60
N ASP A 36 32.48 -18.73 -11.09
CA ASP A 36 32.72 -17.47 -10.37
C ASP A 36 32.39 -16.26 -11.28
N LYS A 37 32.77 -16.33 -12.56
CA LYS A 37 32.45 -15.30 -13.54
C LYS A 37 30.94 -15.18 -13.78
N MET A 38 30.22 -16.30 -13.80
CA MET A 38 28.75 -16.31 -13.93
C MET A 38 28.10 -15.67 -12.71
N GLN A 39 28.54 -16.04 -11.51
CA GLN A 39 28.06 -15.45 -10.26
C GLN A 39 28.32 -13.95 -10.18
N GLU A 40 29.52 -13.48 -10.56
CA GLU A 40 29.83 -12.05 -10.60
C GLU A 40 28.91 -11.28 -11.53
N LEU A 41 28.58 -11.86 -12.69
CA LEU A 41 27.71 -11.24 -13.69
C LEU A 41 26.25 -11.19 -13.22
N GLU A 42 25.76 -12.26 -12.59
CA GLU A 42 24.42 -12.28 -11.99
C GLU A 42 24.30 -11.27 -10.86
N LYS A 43 25.30 -11.22 -9.95
CA LYS A 43 25.34 -10.24 -8.88
C LYS A 43 25.36 -8.80 -9.43
N ALA A 44 26.17 -8.53 -10.45
CA ALA A 44 26.23 -7.22 -11.09
C ALA A 44 24.89 -6.81 -11.70
N LYS A 45 24.19 -7.73 -12.37
CA LYS A 45 22.85 -7.48 -12.92
C LYS A 45 21.85 -7.15 -11.82
N TYR A 46 21.81 -7.97 -10.78
CA TYR A 46 20.92 -7.77 -9.65
C TYR A 46 21.14 -6.42 -8.96
N GLU A 47 22.39 -6.01 -8.75
CA GLU A 47 22.69 -4.71 -8.14
C GLU A 47 22.24 -3.51 -8.99
N VAL A 48 22.28 -3.64 -10.32
CA VAL A 48 21.78 -2.60 -11.23
C VAL A 48 20.25 -2.59 -11.22
N GLU A 49 19.61 -3.77 -11.26
CA GLU A 49 18.16 -3.92 -11.18
C GLU A 49 17.59 -3.33 -9.89
N VAL A 50 18.20 -3.62 -8.73
CA VAL A 50 17.78 -3.03 -7.44
C VAL A 50 17.89 -1.50 -7.47
N TYR A 51 18.95 -0.97 -8.06
CA TYR A 51 19.13 0.49 -8.19
C TYR A 51 18.10 1.10 -9.14
N GLU A 52 17.89 0.52 -10.32
CA GLU A 52 16.91 1.00 -11.30
C GLU A 52 15.50 0.95 -10.74
N ASN A 53 15.11 -0.17 -10.11
CA ASN A 53 13.82 -0.32 -9.45
C ASN A 53 13.62 0.72 -8.33
N HIS A 54 14.65 1.01 -7.54
CA HIS A 54 14.55 2.05 -6.49
C HIS A 54 14.26 3.43 -7.09
N ILE A 55 15.00 3.81 -8.15
CA ILE A 55 14.78 5.07 -8.85
C ILE A 55 13.37 5.12 -9.45
N ASP A 56 12.94 4.03 -10.09
CA ASP A 56 11.60 3.95 -10.68
C ASP A 56 10.51 4.09 -9.62
N VAL A 57 10.65 3.44 -8.46
CA VAL A 57 9.69 3.54 -7.34
C VAL A 57 9.56 4.97 -6.87
N ILE A 58 10.66 5.67 -6.60
CA ILE A 58 10.59 7.05 -6.07
C ILE A 58 10.08 8.06 -7.11
N GLN A 59 10.26 7.78 -8.41
CA GLN A 59 9.75 8.61 -9.51
C GLN A 59 8.31 8.26 -9.93
N SER A 60 7.72 7.18 -9.42
CA SER A 60 6.37 6.71 -9.79
C SER A 60 5.34 6.77 -8.66
N ILE A 61 5.70 7.30 -7.48
CA ILE A 61 4.82 7.37 -6.31
C ILE A 61 3.45 8.01 -6.61
N HIS A 62 3.42 9.00 -7.51
CA HIS A 62 2.22 9.75 -7.90
C HIS A 62 1.21 8.94 -8.73
N LYS A 63 1.60 7.78 -9.26
CA LYS A 63 0.76 7.00 -10.20
C LYS A 63 -0.34 6.22 -9.51
N GLU A 64 -0.09 5.82 -8.28
CA GLU A 64 -1.01 5.04 -7.46
C GLU A 64 -1.97 5.96 -6.71
N CYS A 65 -3.20 5.48 -6.49
CA CYS A 65 -4.22 6.19 -5.74
C CYS A 65 -5.32 5.22 -5.27
N SER A 66 -5.93 5.53 -4.11
CA SER A 66 -7.13 4.84 -3.63
C SER A 66 -8.38 5.12 -4.48
N ASP A 67 -9.36 4.24 -4.38
CA ASP A 67 -10.67 4.42 -5.02
C ASP A 67 -11.43 5.62 -4.44
N LEU A 68 -12.23 6.27 -5.31
CA LEU A 68 -13.07 7.40 -4.93
C LEU A 68 -14.20 6.97 -3.97
N ILE A 69 -14.39 7.72 -2.87
CA ILE A 69 -15.51 7.52 -1.95
C ILE A 69 -16.70 8.39 -2.38
N ASP A 70 -17.84 7.76 -2.66
CA ASP A 70 -19.10 8.45 -2.95
C ASP A 70 -19.85 8.80 -1.66
N TRP A 71 -19.48 9.95 -1.08
CA TRP A 71 -20.09 10.48 0.14
C TRP A 71 -21.58 10.80 -0.02
N ASN A 72 -22.04 11.18 -1.22
CA ASN A 72 -23.46 11.44 -1.47
C ASN A 72 -24.27 10.14 -1.34
N LYS A 73 -23.74 9.03 -1.85
CA LYS A 73 -24.37 7.71 -1.70
C LYS A 73 -24.40 7.25 -0.24
N ILE A 74 -23.35 7.52 0.53
CA ILE A 74 -23.31 7.18 1.96
C ILE A 74 -24.34 8.02 2.74
N ALA A 75 -24.35 9.34 2.53
CA ALA A 75 -25.26 10.27 3.20
C ALA A 75 -26.74 9.99 2.90
N SER A 76 -27.04 9.47 1.70
CA SER A 76 -28.41 9.13 1.25
C SER A 76 -28.78 7.64 1.43
N SER A 77 -27.89 6.85 2.04
CA SER A 77 -28.14 5.42 2.27
C SER A 77 -29.34 5.19 3.18
N LYS A 78 -30.09 4.11 2.92
CA LYS A 78 -31.27 3.76 3.70
C LYS A 78 -30.88 3.05 4.99
N GLN A 79 -31.61 3.34 6.05
CA GLN A 79 -31.49 2.64 7.33
C GLN A 79 -31.67 1.12 7.14
N PRO A 80 -30.84 0.29 7.80
CA PRO A 80 -31.02 -1.17 7.82
C PRO A 80 -32.41 -1.58 8.30
N THR A 81 -33.01 -2.56 7.63
CA THR A 81 -34.35 -3.06 7.95
C THR A 81 -34.33 -3.96 9.17
N GLU A 82 -35.23 -3.71 10.12
CA GLU A 82 -35.38 -4.51 11.32
C GLU A 82 -35.74 -5.97 10.99
N PRO A 83 -35.03 -6.95 11.56
CA PRO A 83 -35.28 -8.36 11.27
C PRO A 83 -36.61 -8.80 11.88
N GLN A 84 -37.46 -9.41 11.07
CA GLN A 84 -38.71 -9.99 11.57
C GLN A 84 -38.45 -11.33 12.26
N TYR A 85 -39.28 -11.65 13.26
CA TYR A 85 -39.29 -12.96 13.89
C TYR A 85 -39.80 -14.00 12.91
N SER A 86 -39.09 -15.13 12.78
CA SER A 86 -39.51 -16.29 12.01
C SER A 86 -39.55 -17.51 12.92
N ASN A 87 -40.55 -18.36 12.74
CA ASN A 87 -40.74 -19.60 13.49
C ASN A 87 -40.64 -20.84 12.59
N ASP A 88 -39.72 -20.79 11.62
CA ASP A 88 -39.52 -21.85 10.63
C ASP A 88 -39.17 -23.18 11.29
N ASN A 89 -38.28 -23.17 12.30
CA ASN A 89 -37.87 -24.39 13.00
C ASN A 89 -39.01 -24.95 13.85
N GLU A 90 -39.76 -24.09 14.56
CA GLU A 90 -40.97 -24.51 15.28
C GLU A 90 -41.98 -25.17 14.33
N SER A 91 -42.21 -24.56 13.17
CA SER A 91 -43.16 -25.03 12.17
C SER A 91 -42.75 -26.38 11.59
N GLU A 92 -41.45 -26.56 11.27
CA GLU A 92 -40.90 -27.84 10.83
C GLU A 92 -41.01 -28.92 11.92
N ALA A 93 -40.66 -28.59 13.17
CA ALA A 93 -40.74 -29.52 14.30
C ALA A 93 -42.19 -29.96 14.59
N ARG A 94 -43.16 -29.04 14.46
CA ARG A 94 -44.59 -29.35 14.56
C ARG A 94 -45.05 -30.27 13.43
N LEU A 95 -44.67 -29.97 12.20
CA LEU A 95 -44.99 -30.81 11.04
C LEU A 95 -44.44 -32.23 11.19
N LEU A 96 -43.21 -32.38 11.71
CA LEU A 96 -42.59 -33.68 11.98
C LEU A 96 -43.33 -34.47 13.07
N LEU A 97 -43.91 -33.80 14.05
CA LEU A 97 -44.72 -34.43 15.09
C LEU A 97 -46.10 -34.85 14.56
N GLU A 98 -46.75 -34.00 13.76
CA GLU A 98 -48.06 -34.28 13.17
C GLU A 98 -48.02 -35.40 12.13
N THR A 99 -46.96 -35.45 11.33
CA THR A 99 -46.77 -36.47 10.28
C THR A 99 -46.21 -37.79 10.80
N TYR A 100 -45.86 -37.89 12.10
CA TYR A 100 -45.30 -39.10 12.69
C TYR A 100 -46.32 -40.25 12.77
N ASN A 101 -46.11 -41.29 11.95
CA ASN A 101 -46.89 -42.53 11.99
C ASN A 101 -46.08 -43.70 12.60
N PRO A 102 -46.52 -44.32 13.71
CA PRO A 102 -45.79 -45.43 14.33
C PRO A 102 -45.85 -46.72 13.50
N GLY A 103 -44.68 -47.25 13.09
CA GLY A 103 -44.58 -48.56 12.42
C GLY A 103 -44.94 -49.75 13.34
N PHE A 104 -45.35 -50.89 12.77
CA PHE A 104 -45.88 -52.08 13.46
C PHE A 104 -45.05 -52.54 14.68
N LEU A 105 -43.72 -52.55 14.60
CA LEU A 105 -42.82 -52.94 15.69
C LEU A 105 -42.74 -51.91 16.84
N SER A 106 -42.97 -50.62 16.56
CA SER A 106 -42.95 -49.56 17.58
C SER A 106 -44.19 -49.57 18.48
N ARG A 107 -45.31 -50.09 17.96
CA ARG A 107 -46.59 -50.29 18.66
C ARG A 107 -46.51 -51.44 19.68
N LEU A 108 -45.79 -52.51 19.33
CA LEU A 108 -45.64 -53.72 20.16
C LEU A 108 -44.71 -53.51 21.38
N PHE A 109 -43.71 -52.63 21.27
CA PHE A 109 -42.70 -52.39 22.33
C PHE A 109 -42.96 -51.15 23.23
N ARG A 110 -44.14 -50.51 23.18
CA ARG A 110 -44.49 -49.29 23.94
C ARG A 110 -43.49 -48.10 23.79
N ARG A 111 -42.63 -48.11 22.76
CA ARG A 111 -41.62 -47.07 22.49
C ARG A 111 -42.22 -45.80 21.87
N GLU A 112 -43.49 -45.82 21.48
CA GLU A 112 -44.23 -44.70 20.90
C GLU A 112 -44.29 -43.48 21.83
N LYS A 113 -44.58 -43.69 23.13
CA LYS A 113 -44.66 -42.58 24.11
C LYS A 113 -43.33 -41.84 24.23
N LYS A 114 -42.21 -42.58 24.28
CA LYS A 114 -40.86 -42.00 24.34
C LYS A 114 -40.52 -41.21 23.07
N LYS A 115 -40.91 -41.72 21.89
CA LYS A 115 -40.63 -41.05 20.62
C LYS A 115 -41.47 -39.79 20.40
N ARG A 116 -42.76 -39.81 20.77
CA ARG A 116 -43.61 -38.60 20.79
C ARG A 116 -43.12 -37.57 21.82
N SER A 117 -42.68 -38.02 23.00
CA SER A 117 -42.05 -37.15 24.00
C SER A 117 -40.79 -36.46 23.48
N ASN A 118 -39.92 -37.21 22.78
CA ASN A 118 -38.72 -36.63 22.17
C ASN A 118 -39.07 -35.63 21.04
N LEU A 119 -40.09 -35.92 20.22
CA LEU A 119 -40.54 -34.97 19.19
C LEU A 119 -41.15 -33.71 19.80
N SER A 120 -41.87 -33.82 20.93
CA SER A 120 -42.34 -32.65 21.68
C SER A 120 -41.20 -31.82 22.23
N GLN A 121 -40.16 -32.46 22.80
CA GLN A 121 -38.96 -31.77 23.27
C GLN A 121 -38.24 -31.04 22.12
N LYS A 122 -38.22 -31.63 20.92
CA LYS A 122 -37.65 -30.97 19.73
C LYS A 122 -38.40 -29.70 19.31
N ILE A 123 -39.71 -29.60 19.58
CA ILE A 123 -40.46 -28.35 19.36
C ILE A 123 -39.99 -27.28 20.34
N ASP A 124 -39.80 -27.63 21.62
CA ASP A 124 -39.30 -26.68 22.62
C ASP A 124 -37.86 -26.21 22.29
N GLU A 125 -37.02 -27.14 21.83
CA GLU A 125 -35.67 -26.84 21.32
C GLU A 125 -35.73 -25.92 20.09
N ALA A 126 -36.61 -26.20 19.13
CA ALA A 126 -36.80 -25.37 17.94
C ALA A 126 -37.31 -23.95 18.25
N ILE A 127 -38.26 -23.81 19.19
CA ILE A 127 -38.72 -22.49 19.67
C ILE A 127 -37.56 -21.71 20.30
N LYS A 128 -36.72 -22.39 21.08
CA LYS A 128 -35.55 -21.78 21.70
C LYS A 128 -34.55 -21.33 20.64
N GLU A 129 -34.30 -22.18 19.65
CA GLU A 129 -33.42 -21.88 18.52
C GLU A 129 -33.92 -20.70 17.67
N ASP A 130 -35.23 -20.65 17.35
CA ASP A 130 -35.84 -19.52 16.64
C ASP A 130 -35.67 -18.20 17.41
N LYS A 131 -35.86 -18.24 18.74
CA LYS A 131 -35.64 -17.08 19.62
C LYS A 131 -34.18 -16.65 19.68
N GLU A 132 -33.26 -17.59 19.81
CA GLU A 132 -31.82 -17.32 19.82
C GLU A 132 -31.35 -16.75 18.48
N CYS A 133 -31.83 -17.31 17.37
CA CYS A 133 -31.55 -16.83 16.03
C CYS A 133 -32.08 -15.40 15.83
N HIS A 134 -33.34 -15.14 16.20
CA HIS A 134 -33.91 -13.80 16.13
C HIS A 134 -33.14 -12.80 17.00
N LYS A 135 -32.79 -13.17 18.24
CA LYS A 135 -31.97 -12.34 19.12
C LYS A 135 -30.61 -11.98 18.49
N SER A 136 -29.96 -12.95 17.83
CA SER A 136 -28.70 -12.71 17.12
C SER A 136 -28.89 -11.76 15.93
N ARG A 137 -29.97 -11.92 15.15
CA ARG A 137 -30.31 -11.02 14.04
C ARG A 137 -30.58 -9.60 14.53
N VAL A 138 -31.34 -9.44 15.62
CA VAL A 138 -31.62 -8.13 16.24
C VAL A 138 -30.33 -7.47 16.70
N SER A 139 -29.45 -8.20 17.41
CA SER A 139 -28.17 -7.66 17.85
C SER A 139 -27.27 -7.23 16.69
N LYS A 140 -27.25 -7.99 15.58
CA LYS A 140 -26.52 -7.61 14.38
C LYS A 140 -27.13 -6.36 13.72
N TRP A 141 -28.45 -6.31 13.63
CA TRP A 141 -29.17 -5.15 13.09
C TRP A 141 -28.91 -3.89 13.92
N GLU A 142 -28.87 -3.97 15.25
CA GLU A 142 -28.51 -2.84 16.13
C GLU A 142 -27.11 -2.30 15.81
N GLN A 143 -26.13 -3.18 15.59
CA GLN A 143 -24.77 -2.79 15.17
C GLN A 143 -24.77 -2.15 13.77
N GLU A 144 -25.50 -2.73 12.82
CA GLU A 144 -25.63 -2.19 11.45
C GLU A 144 -26.31 -0.81 11.46
N VAL A 145 -27.32 -0.60 12.32
CA VAL A 145 -27.99 0.70 12.48
C VAL A 145 -27.05 1.74 13.08
N GLU A 146 -26.26 1.37 14.08
CA GLU A 146 -25.32 2.32 14.70
C GLU A 146 -24.22 2.72 13.73
N ALA A 147 -23.60 1.75 13.06
CA ALA A 147 -22.63 2.03 12.00
C ALA A 147 -23.24 2.85 10.85
N TRP A 148 -24.49 2.59 10.47
CA TRP A 148 -25.19 3.40 9.46
C TRP A 148 -25.35 4.85 9.93
N LYS A 149 -25.76 5.09 11.18
CA LYS A 149 -25.89 6.46 11.72
C LYS A 149 -24.56 7.19 11.66
N GLU A 150 -23.52 6.60 12.26
CA GLU A 150 -22.16 7.17 12.29
C GLU A 150 -21.69 7.53 10.88
N ASN A 151 -21.77 6.58 9.94
CA ASN A 151 -21.38 6.80 8.54
C ASN A 151 -22.20 7.89 7.85
N THR A 152 -23.51 7.97 8.10
CA THR A 152 -24.34 9.01 7.49
C THR A 152 -24.13 10.38 8.10
N GLU A 153 -23.81 10.46 9.40
CA GLU A 153 -23.52 11.71 10.10
C GLU A 153 -22.19 12.29 9.63
N ILE A 154 -21.12 11.48 9.59
CA ILE A 154 -19.82 11.91 9.08
C ILE A 154 -19.89 12.32 7.60
N ALA A 155 -20.62 11.56 6.78
CA ALA A 155 -20.80 11.88 5.36
C ALA A 155 -21.51 13.23 5.16
N LYS A 156 -22.55 13.53 5.96
CA LYS A 156 -23.23 14.83 5.92
C LYS A 156 -22.31 15.95 6.39
N ALA A 157 -21.59 15.74 7.48
CA ALA A 157 -20.65 16.74 8.02
C ALA A 157 -19.52 17.06 7.02
N LEU A 158 -19.00 16.06 6.30
CA LEU A 158 -18.04 16.26 5.22
C LEU A 158 -18.62 17.07 4.06
N LEU A 159 -19.83 16.74 3.60
CA LEU A 159 -20.51 17.45 2.52
C LEU A 159 -20.84 18.90 2.90
N ASP A 160 -21.08 19.16 4.19
CA ASP A 160 -21.25 20.51 4.76
C ASP A 160 -19.90 21.24 4.98
N GLY A 161 -18.77 20.59 4.67
CA GLY A 161 -17.43 21.18 4.74
C GLY A 161 -16.87 21.32 6.16
N LYS A 162 -17.35 20.55 7.14
CA LYS A 162 -16.88 20.62 8.53
C LYS A 162 -15.42 20.19 8.66
N ALA A 163 -14.59 21.03 9.27
CA ALA A 163 -13.16 20.81 9.43
C ALA A 163 -12.85 19.53 10.22
N GLU A 164 -13.57 19.32 11.31
CA GLU A 164 -13.41 18.16 12.20
C GLU A 164 -13.69 16.86 11.45
N ALA A 165 -14.74 16.84 10.61
CA ALA A 165 -15.10 15.68 9.81
C ALA A 165 -14.04 15.33 8.77
N LYS A 166 -13.38 16.35 8.17
CA LYS A 166 -12.27 16.12 7.21
C LYS A 166 -11.09 15.44 7.90
N ILE A 167 -10.70 15.95 9.06
CA ILE A 167 -9.57 15.41 9.83
C ILE A 167 -9.89 13.98 10.29
N GLU A 168 -11.07 13.77 10.88
CA GLU A 168 -11.51 12.46 11.37
C GLU A 168 -11.48 11.39 10.27
N VAL A 169 -12.01 11.70 9.08
CA VAL A 169 -12.00 10.76 7.96
C VAL A 169 -10.59 10.46 7.49
N ILE A 170 -9.74 11.47 7.31
CA ILE A 170 -8.37 11.22 6.84
C ILE A 170 -7.56 10.41 7.85
N GLU A 171 -7.71 10.68 9.15
CA GLU A 171 -7.07 9.91 10.22
C GLU A 171 -7.59 8.47 10.27
N SER A 172 -8.90 8.26 10.12
CA SER A 172 -9.52 6.93 10.17
C SER A 172 -9.15 6.02 8.98
N LEU A 173 -8.89 6.62 7.81
CA LEU A 173 -8.55 5.89 6.60
C LEU A 173 -7.06 5.50 6.54
N GLU A 174 -6.23 6.05 7.43
CA GLU A 174 -4.79 5.79 7.47
C GLU A 174 -4.09 5.91 6.10
N LEU A 175 -4.52 6.86 5.25
CA LEU A 175 -4.19 6.96 3.81
C LEU A 175 -2.69 6.90 3.47
N PHE A 176 -1.82 7.21 4.43
CA PHE A 176 -0.38 7.41 4.22
C PHE A 176 0.50 6.43 5.00
N THR A 177 -0.08 5.50 5.78
CA THR A 177 0.71 4.57 6.62
C THR A 177 1.49 3.55 5.81
N GLU A 178 1.00 3.20 4.63
CA GLU A 178 1.62 2.19 3.76
C GLU A 178 2.72 2.76 2.85
N ILE A 179 2.82 4.09 2.70
CA ILE A 179 3.71 4.72 1.72
C ILE A 179 5.05 5.09 2.37
N SER A 180 5.89 4.08 2.61
CA SER A 180 7.21 4.24 3.24
C SER A 180 8.10 5.28 2.56
N ASN A 181 7.93 5.51 1.25
CA ASN A 181 8.73 6.46 0.47
C ASN A 181 8.15 7.88 0.45
N LEU A 182 6.95 8.16 0.97
CA LEU A 182 6.30 9.47 0.83
C LEU A 182 6.99 10.57 1.65
N GLY A 183 7.43 10.22 2.86
CA GLY A 183 8.05 11.16 3.79
C GLY A 183 8.20 10.58 5.19
N SER A 184 8.81 11.35 6.07
CA SER A 184 9.06 11.00 7.47
C SER A 184 7.85 11.31 8.37
N SER A 185 7.05 12.32 8.02
CA SER A 185 5.82 12.68 8.73
C SER A 185 4.85 13.47 7.85
N LEU A 186 3.59 13.46 8.24
CA LEU A 186 2.52 14.19 7.59
C LEU A 186 1.64 14.87 8.65
N SER A 187 1.28 16.14 8.43
CA SER A 187 0.36 16.88 9.29
C SER A 187 -0.72 17.56 8.47
N ILE A 188 -1.92 17.64 9.02
CA ILE A 188 -3.11 18.15 8.35
C ILE A 188 -3.67 19.30 9.16
N SER A 189 -4.12 20.33 8.47
CA SER A 189 -4.80 21.48 9.04
C SER A 189 -5.90 21.96 8.11
N VAL A 190 -6.92 22.59 8.67
CA VAL A 190 -8.01 23.21 7.91
C VAL A 190 -8.04 24.68 8.29
N TYR A 191 -7.94 25.55 7.29
CA TYR A 191 -8.03 26.99 7.46
C TYR A 191 -9.46 27.45 7.76
N ASP A 192 -9.63 28.67 8.29
CA ASP A 192 -10.94 29.25 8.62
C ASP A 192 -11.88 29.32 7.40
N ASN A 193 -11.33 29.44 6.19
CA ASN A 193 -12.08 29.42 4.93
C ASN A 193 -12.42 27.99 4.44
N GLY A 194 -12.11 26.97 5.23
CA GLY A 194 -12.42 25.57 4.95
C GLY A 194 -11.41 24.84 4.05
N VAL A 195 -10.39 25.53 3.53
CA VAL A 195 -9.33 24.91 2.71
C VAL A 195 -8.48 24.00 3.58
N LEU A 196 -8.31 22.76 3.13
CA LEU A 196 -7.43 21.79 3.79
C LEU A 196 -5.98 21.96 3.29
N GLU A 197 -5.04 22.04 4.22
CA GLU A 197 -3.60 21.95 3.94
C GLU A 197 -3.00 20.72 4.59
N THR A 198 -2.24 19.98 3.77
CA THR A 198 -1.39 18.88 4.24
C THR A 198 0.07 19.26 4.08
N THR A 199 0.82 19.20 5.18
CA THR A 199 2.28 19.38 5.20
C THR A 199 2.96 18.02 5.25
N ILE A 200 3.86 17.74 4.32
CA ILE A 200 4.64 16.50 4.24
C ILE A 200 6.11 16.85 4.51
N ASN A 201 6.71 16.18 5.50
CA ASN A 201 8.16 16.23 5.67
C ASN A 201 8.76 15.11 4.81
N VAL A 202 9.41 15.46 3.70
CA VAL A 202 9.96 14.46 2.78
C VAL A 202 11.21 13.79 3.38
N HIS A 203 11.65 12.65 2.83
CA HIS A 203 12.83 11.92 3.34
C HIS A 203 14.19 12.62 3.12
N GLY A 204 14.16 13.90 2.73
CA GLY A 204 15.34 14.65 2.37
C GLY A 204 16.13 14.01 1.23
N THR A 205 17.38 14.42 1.09
CA THR A 205 18.25 13.98 0.00
C THR A 205 18.66 12.51 0.08
N ASP A 206 18.51 11.85 1.24
CA ASP A 206 18.96 10.47 1.45
C ASP A 206 18.13 9.43 0.68
N ILE A 207 16.93 9.81 0.22
CA ILE A 207 16.08 8.96 -0.62
C ILE A 207 16.69 8.69 -2.01
N VAL A 208 17.53 9.60 -2.50
CA VAL A 208 18.19 9.47 -3.81
C VAL A 208 19.60 8.92 -3.61
N PRO A 209 19.98 7.81 -4.26
CA PRO A 209 21.33 7.28 -4.17
C PRO A 209 22.38 8.28 -4.67
N ASN A 210 23.47 8.42 -3.93
CA ASN A 210 24.62 9.26 -4.32
C ASN A 210 25.44 8.66 -5.49
N GLU A 211 25.23 7.39 -5.80
CA GLU A 211 25.94 6.65 -6.84
C GLU A 211 24.97 6.13 -7.89
N ALA A 212 25.38 6.21 -9.17
CA ALA A 212 24.70 5.57 -10.27
C ALA A 212 25.34 4.20 -10.56
N LYS A 213 24.51 3.16 -10.62
CA LYS A 213 24.92 1.81 -11.01
C LYS A 213 24.52 1.52 -12.46
N SER A 214 25.38 0.82 -13.20
CA SER A 214 25.12 0.41 -14.58
C SER A 214 25.98 -0.79 -14.98
N LEU A 215 25.61 -1.49 -16.06
CA LEU A 215 26.43 -2.57 -16.62
C LEU A 215 27.35 -2.06 -17.72
N LEU A 216 28.62 -2.45 -17.66
CA LEU A 216 29.53 -2.29 -18.78
C LEU A 216 29.20 -3.29 -19.91
N LYS A 217 29.67 -3.03 -21.13
CA LYS A 217 29.56 -3.97 -22.27
C LYS A 217 30.13 -5.36 -21.96
N SER A 218 31.04 -5.45 -20.99
CA SER A 218 31.64 -6.70 -20.50
C SER A 218 30.77 -7.47 -19.51
N GLY A 219 29.63 -6.92 -19.07
CA GLY A 219 28.77 -7.47 -18.02
C GLY A 219 29.21 -7.15 -16.59
N LYS A 220 30.34 -6.43 -16.41
CA LYS A 220 30.81 -6.00 -15.09
C LYS A 220 30.01 -4.80 -14.58
N LEU A 221 29.82 -4.75 -13.26
CA LEU A 221 29.20 -3.61 -12.57
C LEU A 221 30.09 -2.36 -12.70
N SER A 222 29.48 -1.24 -13.07
CA SER A 222 30.06 0.10 -13.04
C SER A 222 29.31 0.93 -12.01
N VAL A 223 30.03 1.38 -10.99
CA VAL A 223 29.54 2.31 -9.96
C VAL A 223 30.26 3.64 -10.14
N LYS A 224 29.51 4.74 -10.23
CA LYS A 224 30.05 6.10 -10.38
C LYS A 224 29.26 7.06 -9.51
N ASN A 225 29.93 8.08 -8.96
CA ASN A 225 29.23 9.17 -8.30
C ASN A 225 28.21 9.79 -9.25
N MET A 226 27.00 10.03 -8.74
CA MET A 226 25.93 10.62 -9.52
C MET A 226 26.26 12.09 -9.80
N PRO A 227 26.15 12.55 -11.06
CA PRO A 227 26.25 13.98 -11.34
C PRO A 227 25.20 14.74 -10.55
N LYS A 228 25.60 15.81 -9.84
CA LYS A 228 24.69 16.62 -9.00
C LYS A 228 23.41 17.06 -9.73
N GLY A 229 23.54 17.41 -11.02
CA GLY A 229 22.39 17.78 -11.83
C GLY A 229 21.34 16.68 -11.94
N ARG A 230 21.77 15.44 -12.19
CA ARG A 230 20.87 14.29 -12.29
C ARG A 230 20.27 13.92 -10.93
N PHE A 231 21.07 13.99 -9.87
CA PHE A 231 20.60 13.77 -8.51
C PHE A 231 19.45 14.74 -8.16
N ASN A 232 19.66 16.03 -8.41
CA ASN A 232 18.67 17.06 -8.11
C ASN A 232 17.41 16.92 -8.96
N GLU A 233 17.51 16.48 -10.22
CA GLU A 233 16.34 16.19 -11.06
C GLU A 233 15.50 15.05 -10.50
N ILE A 234 16.13 13.91 -10.15
CA ILE A 234 15.44 12.79 -9.52
C ILE A 234 14.77 13.23 -8.21
N TYR A 235 15.47 14.04 -7.41
CA TYR A 235 14.91 14.55 -6.16
C TYR A 235 13.73 15.51 -6.40
N GLN A 236 13.80 16.34 -7.44
CA GLN A 236 12.70 17.21 -7.83
C GLN A 236 11.45 16.42 -8.22
N ASP A 237 11.61 15.40 -9.06
CA ASP A 237 10.52 14.53 -9.50
C ASP A 237 9.90 13.77 -8.33
N TYR A 238 10.73 13.31 -7.40
CA TYR A 238 10.29 12.66 -6.17
C TYR A 238 9.42 13.60 -5.32
N VAL A 239 9.90 14.82 -5.00
CA VAL A 239 9.14 15.78 -4.18
C VAL A 239 7.83 16.17 -4.85
N CYS A 240 7.85 16.43 -6.16
CA CYS A 240 6.63 16.74 -6.92
C CYS A 240 5.69 15.54 -6.99
N SER A 241 6.23 14.31 -7.06
CA SER A 241 5.43 13.08 -7.02
C SER A 241 4.74 12.91 -5.67
N CYS A 242 5.42 13.18 -4.55
CA CYS A 242 4.82 13.11 -3.22
C CYS A 242 3.66 14.10 -3.09
N VAL A 243 3.83 15.32 -3.60
CA VAL A 243 2.78 16.35 -3.61
C VAL A 243 1.56 15.90 -4.41
N LEU A 244 1.77 15.35 -5.62
CA LEU A 244 0.68 14.80 -6.44
C LEU A 244 0.00 13.60 -5.78
N ARG A 245 0.78 12.67 -5.19
CA ARG A 245 0.25 11.48 -4.52
C ARG A 245 -0.67 11.88 -3.37
N VAL A 246 -0.20 12.75 -2.47
CA VAL A 246 -1.02 13.25 -1.36
C VAL A 246 -2.24 13.97 -1.88
N GLY A 247 -2.09 14.81 -2.90
CA GLY A 247 -3.22 15.50 -3.50
C GLY A 247 -4.30 14.54 -3.99
N ASN A 248 -3.89 13.50 -4.72
CA ASN A 248 -4.80 12.52 -5.31
C ASN A 248 -5.47 11.65 -4.23
N GLU A 249 -4.73 11.15 -3.24
CA GLU A 249 -5.30 10.40 -2.11
C GLU A 249 -6.33 11.20 -1.33
N LEU A 250 -6.05 12.48 -1.06
CA LEU A 250 -7.00 13.36 -0.40
C LEU A 250 -8.25 13.56 -1.26
N PHE A 251 -8.12 13.76 -2.57
CA PHE A 251 -9.29 13.85 -3.43
C PHE A 251 -10.10 12.55 -3.50
N SER A 252 -9.48 11.38 -3.32
CA SER A 252 -10.23 10.12 -3.19
C SER A 252 -10.97 10.00 -1.87
N ALA A 253 -10.38 10.53 -0.79
CA ALA A 253 -10.93 10.43 0.56
C ALA A 253 -12.01 11.46 0.89
N ILE A 254 -11.87 12.73 0.46
CA ILE A 254 -12.78 13.83 0.84
C ILE A 254 -13.41 14.48 -0.40
N PRO A 255 -14.60 15.12 -0.28
CA PRO A 255 -15.32 15.69 -1.43
C PRO A 255 -14.78 17.06 -1.89
N ASP A 256 -13.70 17.56 -1.28
CA ASP A 256 -13.12 18.86 -1.58
C ASP A 256 -12.67 18.98 -3.05
N ASN A 257 -12.76 20.20 -3.57
CA ASN A 257 -12.33 20.52 -4.94
C ASN A 257 -10.96 21.21 -4.98
N LEU A 258 -10.47 21.67 -3.84
CA LEU A 258 -9.24 22.44 -3.71
C LEU A 258 -8.58 22.09 -2.37
N ILE A 259 -7.28 21.82 -2.41
CA ILE A 259 -6.44 21.55 -1.24
C ILE A 259 -5.07 22.21 -1.44
N ILE A 260 -4.35 22.42 -0.36
CA ILE A 260 -2.95 22.84 -0.39
C ILE A 260 -2.10 21.67 0.08
N VAL A 261 -1.02 21.39 -0.65
CA VAL A 261 -0.01 20.42 -0.23
C VAL A 261 1.33 21.11 -0.18
N THR A 262 1.99 21.05 0.97
CA THR A 262 3.28 21.70 1.23
C THR A 262 4.31 20.64 1.59
N ALA A 263 5.36 20.51 0.77
CA ALA A 263 6.53 19.69 1.07
C ALA A 263 7.58 20.50 1.81
N VAL A 264 8.08 19.93 2.91
CA VAL A 264 9.09 20.50 3.80
C VAL A 264 10.31 19.58 3.82
N ASP A 265 11.48 20.18 3.85
CA ASP A 265 12.77 19.48 3.97
C ASP A 265 13.73 20.30 4.84
N GLU A 266 14.82 19.67 5.30
CA GLU A 266 15.89 20.33 6.04
C GLU A 266 16.87 21.00 5.09
N LEU A 267 16.88 22.34 5.10
CA LEU A 267 17.81 23.13 4.30
C LEU A 267 18.92 23.75 5.16
N LEU A 268 20.14 23.78 4.63
CA LEU A 268 21.26 24.48 5.26
C LEU A 268 21.04 26.00 5.20
N ASN A 269 20.81 26.62 6.35
CA ASN A 269 20.79 28.06 6.47
C ASN A 269 22.24 28.59 6.45
N SER A 270 22.63 29.22 5.36
CA SER A 270 24.00 29.73 5.18
C SER A 270 24.38 30.86 6.16
N LYS A 271 23.42 31.49 6.83
CA LYS A 271 23.68 32.55 7.82
C LYS A 271 23.99 31.98 9.20
N THR A 272 23.33 30.89 9.59
CA THR A 272 23.47 30.26 10.91
C THR A 272 24.36 29.01 10.87
N GLY A 273 24.51 28.38 9.70
CA GLY A 273 25.22 27.12 9.52
C GLY A 273 24.44 25.89 9.98
N HIS A 274 23.18 26.05 10.38
CA HIS A 274 22.32 24.97 10.86
C HIS A 274 21.36 24.50 9.77
N LEU A 275 20.97 23.23 9.86
CA LEU A 275 19.84 22.70 9.11
C LEU A 275 18.55 23.22 9.75
N GLU A 276 17.66 23.75 8.92
CA GLU A 276 16.37 24.28 9.33
C GLU A 276 15.30 23.68 8.44
N GLU A 277 14.22 23.18 9.03
CA GLU A 277 13.02 22.80 8.29
C GLU A 277 12.46 24.00 7.54
N ALA A 278 12.26 23.84 6.24
CA ALA A 278 11.76 24.88 5.36
C ALA A 278 10.85 24.29 4.29
N PRO A 279 9.75 24.99 3.93
CA PRO A 279 9.00 24.64 2.74
C PRO A 279 9.90 24.72 1.50
N ILE A 280 9.88 23.68 0.68
CA ILE A 280 10.61 23.61 -0.59
C ILE A 280 9.67 23.60 -1.80
N LEU A 281 8.42 23.17 -1.59
CA LEU A 281 7.33 23.23 -2.56
C LEU A 281 6.02 23.44 -1.80
N SER A 282 5.19 24.37 -2.24
CA SER A 282 3.81 24.51 -1.79
C SER A 282 2.91 24.66 -3.00
N ALA A 283 1.87 23.85 -3.13
CA ALA A 283 1.00 23.80 -4.30
C ALA A 283 -0.48 23.75 -3.90
N ALA A 284 -1.29 24.58 -4.54
CA ALA A 284 -2.74 24.53 -4.45
C ALA A 284 -3.27 23.65 -5.59
N LEU A 285 -3.65 22.44 -5.23
CA LEU A 285 -4.12 21.42 -6.16
C LEU A 285 -5.64 21.52 -6.27
N SER A 286 -6.16 21.48 -7.50
CA SER A 286 -7.59 21.36 -7.74
C SER A 286 -7.92 19.95 -8.22
N ARG A 287 -9.06 19.41 -7.79
CA ARG A 287 -9.55 18.07 -8.19
C ARG A 287 -9.58 17.93 -9.71
N ARG A 288 -10.22 18.89 -10.37
CA ARG A 288 -10.30 18.96 -11.84
C ARG A 288 -8.92 19.03 -12.50
N GLY A 289 -7.96 19.68 -11.86
CA GLY A 289 -6.58 19.76 -12.35
C GLY A 289 -5.91 18.38 -12.34
N ILE A 290 -5.99 17.67 -11.22
CA ILE A 290 -5.46 16.30 -11.08
C ILE A 290 -6.14 15.33 -12.04
N GLU A 291 -7.48 15.32 -12.11
CA GLU A 291 -8.26 14.42 -12.99
C GLU A 291 -7.95 14.58 -14.49
N ARG A 292 -7.39 15.72 -14.90
CA ARG A 292 -6.99 15.98 -16.29
C ARG A 292 -5.60 15.48 -16.63
N LEU A 293 -4.76 15.24 -15.62
CA LEU A 293 -3.42 14.73 -15.83
C LEU A 293 -3.48 13.25 -16.15
N ASN A 294 -2.66 12.83 -17.12
CA ASN A 294 -2.37 11.42 -17.29
C ASN A 294 -1.20 11.05 -16.38
N LEU A 295 -1.48 10.69 -15.13
CA LEU A 295 -0.45 10.40 -14.11
C LEU A 295 0.57 9.34 -14.56
N GLU A 296 0.20 8.46 -15.50
CA GLU A 296 1.12 7.46 -16.04
C GLU A 296 2.22 8.02 -16.94
N ALA A 297 2.00 9.19 -17.53
CA ALA A 297 2.82 9.73 -18.62
C ALA A 297 3.36 11.15 -18.37
N ILE A 298 2.96 11.81 -17.28
CA ILE A 298 3.48 13.13 -16.94
C ILE A 298 4.90 13.05 -16.38
N ASP A 299 5.63 14.15 -16.55
CA ASP A 299 6.74 14.48 -15.68
C ASP A 299 6.17 15.22 -14.45
N PRO A 300 6.39 14.74 -13.22
CA PRO A 300 5.81 15.33 -12.01
C PRO A 300 6.22 16.79 -11.82
N SER A 301 7.47 17.12 -12.11
CA SER A 301 8.00 18.47 -11.89
C SER A 301 7.44 19.47 -12.90
N ASP A 302 7.34 19.10 -14.18
CA ASP A 302 6.71 19.92 -15.22
C ASP A 302 5.21 20.06 -14.98
N SER A 303 4.55 19.01 -14.46
CA SER A 303 3.11 19.02 -14.22
C SER A 303 2.66 20.06 -13.19
N MET A 304 3.58 20.53 -12.32
CA MET A 304 3.29 21.59 -11.35
C MET A 304 2.81 22.87 -12.01
N ALA A 305 3.18 23.13 -13.27
CA ALA A 305 2.70 24.27 -14.06
C ALA A 305 1.17 24.31 -14.26
N ASN A 306 0.46 23.19 -14.04
CA ASN A 306 -1.00 23.14 -14.08
C ASN A 306 -1.67 23.68 -12.81
N PHE A 307 -0.89 23.97 -11.78
CA PHE A 307 -1.35 24.38 -10.46
C PHE A 307 -0.71 25.71 -10.05
N LYS A 308 -1.39 26.45 -9.18
CA LYS A 308 -0.73 27.55 -8.46
C LYS A 308 0.26 26.91 -7.49
N HIS A 309 1.55 27.20 -7.67
CA HIS A 309 2.62 26.60 -6.88
C HIS A 309 3.75 27.59 -6.63
N ASN A 310 4.39 27.46 -5.46
CA ASN A 310 5.64 28.10 -5.12
C ASN A 310 6.72 27.01 -5.12
N MET A 311 7.66 27.11 -6.06
CA MET A 311 8.80 26.20 -6.17
C MET A 311 10.03 26.98 -6.64
N LEU A 312 11.14 26.86 -5.92
CA LEU A 312 12.42 27.42 -6.33
C LEU A 312 13.42 26.28 -6.48
N PHE A 313 13.79 25.99 -7.74
CA PHE A 313 14.67 24.90 -8.06
C PHE A 313 15.78 25.35 -9.03
N LYS A 314 17.00 24.86 -8.79
CA LYS A 314 18.13 25.00 -9.73
C LYS A 314 18.83 23.66 -9.87
N LYS A 315 18.96 23.15 -11.09
CA LYS A 315 19.63 21.86 -11.36
C LYS A 315 21.00 21.69 -10.68
N THR A 316 21.77 22.77 -10.50
CA THR A 316 23.07 22.71 -9.82
C THR A 316 23.02 22.76 -8.29
N LYS A 317 21.96 23.30 -7.70
CA LYS A 317 21.82 23.53 -6.24
C LYS A 317 20.76 22.63 -5.59
N GLY A 318 19.71 22.26 -6.32
CA GLY A 318 18.50 21.60 -5.79
C GLY A 318 17.40 22.62 -5.47
N PHE A 319 16.53 22.24 -4.53
CA PHE A 319 15.50 23.11 -3.98
C PHE A 319 16.09 24.26 -3.14
N ASP A 320 15.31 25.32 -3.01
CA ASP A 320 15.53 26.45 -2.10
C ASP A 320 14.26 26.73 -1.31
N ARG A 321 14.38 27.48 -0.21
CA ARG A 321 13.23 27.85 0.63
C ARG A 321 12.21 28.63 -0.19
N VAL A 322 10.94 28.29 -0.04
CA VAL A 322 9.79 29.01 -0.60
C VAL A 322 8.79 29.41 0.48
N GLU A 323 7.90 30.34 0.15
CA GLU A 323 6.75 30.66 0.99
C GLU A 323 5.61 29.66 0.75
N ARG A 324 4.81 29.42 1.80
CA ARG A 324 3.57 28.65 1.68
C ARG A 324 2.55 29.40 0.83
N ILE A 325 1.66 28.68 0.16
CA ILE A 325 0.50 29.30 -0.48
C ILE A 325 -0.47 29.74 0.62
N GLU A 326 -0.89 31.00 0.56
CA GLU A 326 -1.93 31.51 1.45
C GLU A 326 -3.32 31.10 0.95
N SER A 327 -4.12 30.53 1.85
CA SER A 327 -5.48 30.07 1.53
C SER A 327 -6.43 31.20 1.14
N GLY A 328 -6.21 32.42 1.65
CA GLY A 328 -7.00 33.60 1.30
C GLY A 328 -6.85 34.07 -0.15
N GLU A 329 -5.74 33.72 -0.81
CA GLU A 329 -5.51 34.07 -2.22
C GLU A 329 -6.22 33.12 -3.21
N LEU A 330 -6.92 32.10 -2.70
CA LEU A 330 -7.53 31.04 -3.51
C LEU A 330 -9.04 31.24 -3.74
N GLU A 331 -9.66 32.27 -3.15
CA GLU A 331 -11.11 32.54 -3.24
C GLU A 331 -11.59 33.02 -4.63
N CYS A 332 -10.75 32.99 -5.67
CA CYS A 332 -11.04 33.54 -7.00
C CYS A 332 -10.72 32.62 -8.19
N ALA A 333 -10.48 31.31 -7.99
CA ALA A 333 -10.16 30.39 -9.09
C ALA A 333 -11.33 29.49 -9.51
#